data_AF-A0A847PWM4-F1
#
_entry.id   AF-A0A847PWM4-F1
#
_cell.length_a   1.000
_cell.length_b   1.000
_cell.length_c   1.000
_cell.angle_alpha   90.00
_cell.angle_beta   90.00
_cell.angle_gamma   90.00
#
_symmetry.space_group_name_H-M   'P 1'
#
loop_
_entity.id
_entity.type
_entity.pdbx_description
1 polymer ?
#
loop_
_entity_poly.entity_id
_entity_poly.type
_entity_poly.pdbx_seq_one_letter_code
_entity_poly.pdbx_strand_id
1 'polypeptide(L)'
;MVVIKEIDSTGFGKILTILYGTMGFIFGVFTTIAALMGISMPKKFGIFSLIFGKWAVLCLPIFYGVSGYFIGRIAAGLYNTLVGSKKGLKVEVLR
;
A
#
# COMPACT_ATOMS: atom_id res chain seq x y z
N MET A 1 17.40 -17.65 -16.51
CA MET A 1 16.45 -16.52 -16.66
C MET A 1 15.04 -17.07 -16.78
N VAL A 2 14.12 -16.55 -15.99
CA VAL A 2 12.67 -16.84 -16.04
C VAL A 2 11.97 -15.69 -16.77
N VAL A 3 10.97 -15.98 -17.60
CA VAL A 3 10.18 -14.94 -18.29
C VAL A 3 8.81 -14.85 -17.65
N ILE A 4 8.52 -13.71 -17.02
CA ILE A 4 7.20 -13.44 -16.43
C ILE A 4 6.31 -12.85 -17.51
N LYS A 5 5.29 -13.59 -17.97
CA LYS A 5 4.33 -13.12 -18.96
C LYS A 5 3.03 -12.58 -18.36
N GLU A 6 2.74 -12.95 -17.13
CA GLU A 6 1.51 -12.53 -16.47
C GLU A 6 1.74 -12.44 -14.97
N ILE A 7 1.09 -11.46 -14.35
CA ILE A 7 0.98 -11.31 -12.91
C ILE A 7 -0.48 -11.54 -12.55
N ASP A 8 -0.74 -12.48 -11.63
CA ASP A 8 -2.07 -12.61 -11.03
C ASP A 8 -2.42 -11.33 -10.26
N SER A 9 -3.39 -10.60 -10.79
CA SER A 9 -3.87 -9.33 -10.23
C SER A 9 -4.37 -9.51 -8.80
N THR A 10 -5.02 -10.63 -8.48
CA THR A 10 -5.57 -10.86 -7.15
C THR A 10 -4.49 -11.16 -6.13
N GLY A 11 -3.56 -12.07 -6.46
CA GLY A 11 -2.40 -12.38 -5.63
C GLY A 11 -1.52 -11.16 -5.39
N PHE A 12 -1.20 -10.39 -6.44
CA PHE A 12 -0.39 -9.19 -6.32
C PHE A 12 -1.08 -8.11 -5.48
N GLY A 13 -2.39 -7.92 -5.65
CA GLY A 13 -3.20 -7.07 -4.79
C GLY A 13 -3.09 -7.44 -3.31
N LYS A 14 -3.23 -8.74 -2.96
CA LYS A 14 -3.09 -9.21 -1.57
C LYS A 14 -1.70 -8.96 -0.99
N ILE A 15 -0.64 -9.17 -1.78
CA ILE A 15 0.75 -8.87 -1.35
C ILE A 15 0.88 -7.39 -1.02
N LEU A 16 0.40 -6.49 -1.90
CA LEU A 16 0.45 -5.06 -1.64
C LEU A 16 -0.47 -4.61 -0.51
N THR A 17 -1.59 -5.28 -0.24
CA THR A 17 -2.40 -5.05 0.97
C THR A 17 -1.57 -5.25 2.23
N ILE A 18 -0.81 -6.34 2.31
CA ILE A 18 0.04 -6.64 3.47
C ILE A 18 1.16 -5.59 3.58
N LEU A 19 1.85 -5.31 2.47
CA LEU A 19 2.95 -4.34 2.45
C LEU A 19 2.47 -2.94 2.86
N TYR A 20 1.45 -2.41 2.19
CA TYR A 20 0.95 -1.07 2.45
C TYR A 20 0.24 -1.01 3.80
N GLY A 21 -0.52 -2.04 4.19
CA GLY A 21 -1.13 -2.11 5.52
C GLY A 21 -0.07 -2.04 6.63
N THR A 22 1.07 -2.73 6.45
CA THR A 22 2.21 -2.66 7.38
C THR A 22 2.81 -1.25 7.40
N MET A 23 3.01 -0.62 6.24
CA MET A 23 3.47 0.79 6.19
C MET A 23 2.48 1.72 6.89
N GLY A 24 1.19 1.55 6.66
CA GLY A 24 0.13 2.31 7.31
C GLY A 24 0.13 2.14 8.82
N PHE A 25 0.40 0.93 9.33
CA PHE A 25 0.57 0.70 10.77
C PHE A 25 1.79 1.44 11.33
N ILE A 26 2.95 1.35 10.66
CA ILE A 26 4.18 2.06 11.06
C ILE A 26 3.92 3.57 11.13
N PHE A 27 3.34 4.15 10.08
CA PHE A 27 2.99 5.57 10.07
C PHE A 27 1.91 5.91 11.09
N GLY A 28 0.95 5.01 11.30
CA GLY A 28 -0.09 5.10 12.33
C GLY A 28 0.49 5.26 13.72
N VAL A 29 1.47 4.43 14.09
CA VAL A 29 2.15 4.50 15.40
C VAL A 29 2.82 5.86 15.60
N PHE A 30 3.66 6.30 14.66
CA PHE A 30 4.34 7.60 14.77
C PHE A 30 3.35 8.77 14.81
N THR A 31 2.31 8.73 13.99
CA THR A 31 1.27 9.77 13.95
C THR A 31 0.50 9.83 15.26
N THR A 32 0.13 8.68 15.83
CA THR A 32 -0.55 8.61 17.13
C THR A 32 0.35 9.10 18.27
N ILE A 33 1.64 8.76 18.28
CA ILE A 33 2.59 9.30 19.28
C ILE A 33 2.67 10.82 19.18
N ALA A 34 2.84 11.37 17.96
CA ALA A 34 2.88 12.82 17.74
C ALA A 34 1.59 13.51 18.22
N ALA A 35 0.42 12.88 17.98
CA ALA A 35 -0.87 13.35 18.46
C ALA A 35 -0.91 13.46 19.99
N LEU A 36 -0.42 12.43 20.68
CA LEU A 36 -0.41 12.35 22.14
C LEU A 36 0.60 13.33 22.77
N MET A 37 1.68 13.64 22.07
CA MET A 37 2.66 14.66 22.48
C MET A 37 2.17 16.10 22.29
N GLY A 38 0.96 16.30 21.75
CA GLY A 38 0.39 17.63 21.52
C GLY A 38 1.05 18.38 20.36
N ILE A 39 1.83 17.70 19.53
CA ILE A 39 2.36 18.27 18.28
C ILE A 39 1.15 18.64 17.43
N SER A 40 0.99 19.94 17.17
CA SER A 40 -0.22 20.57 16.64
C SER A 40 -0.78 19.82 15.43
N MET A 41 -1.80 19.00 15.66
CA MET A 41 -2.60 18.40 14.61
C MET A 41 -3.74 19.36 14.21
N PRO A 42 -4.09 19.44 12.92
CA PRO A 42 -5.11 20.37 12.45
C PRO A 42 -6.46 20.12 13.14
N LYS A 43 -6.85 21.01 14.06
CA LYS A 43 -8.11 20.90 14.84
C LYS A 43 -9.39 20.99 14.01
N LYS A 44 -9.30 21.42 12.73
CA LYS A 44 -10.46 21.82 11.91
C LYS A 44 -10.71 20.98 10.66
N PHE A 45 -9.93 19.93 10.37
CA PHE A 45 -10.12 19.13 9.17
C PHE A 45 -10.74 17.77 9.52
N GLY A 46 -12.07 17.65 9.42
CA GLY A 46 -12.87 16.47 9.78
C GLY A 46 -12.21 15.10 9.52
N ILE A 47 -12.27 14.57 8.31
CA ILE A 47 -11.76 13.21 8.01
C ILE A 47 -10.23 13.09 8.20
N PHE A 48 -9.50 14.19 8.00
CA PHE A 48 -8.05 14.25 8.21
C PHE A 48 -7.69 14.15 9.70
N SER A 49 -8.55 14.60 10.62
CA SER A 49 -8.33 14.47 12.07
C SER A 49 -8.46 13.02 12.56
N LEU A 50 -9.23 12.18 11.84
CA LEU A 50 -9.31 10.74 12.11
C LEU A 50 -8.06 10.01 11.62
N ILE A 51 -7.58 10.38 10.42
CA ILE A 51 -6.43 9.74 9.76
C ILE A 51 -5.10 10.19 10.37
N PHE A 52 -5.00 11.46 10.77
CA PHE A 52 -3.84 12.06 11.40
C PHE A 52 -4.14 12.44 12.84
N GLY A 53 -4.56 11.47 13.66
CA GLY A 53 -4.95 11.69 15.04
C GLY A 53 -4.60 10.52 15.96
N LYS A 54 -5.21 10.51 17.14
CA LYS A 54 -5.09 9.38 18.09
C LYS A 54 -5.55 8.04 17.52
N TRP A 55 -6.38 8.07 16.47
CA TRP A 55 -6.90 6.88 15.77
C TRP A 55 -6.05 6.48 14.56
N ALA A 56 -4.97 7.20 14.26
CA ALA A 56 -4.12 6.95 13.09
C ALA A 56 -3.56 5.52 13.08
N VAL A 57 -3.21 4.96 14.25
CA VAL A 57 -2.75 3.56 14.39
C VAL A 57 -3.74 2.52 13.87
N LEU A 58 -5.03 2.83 13.81
CA LEU A 58 -6.06 1.95 13.20
C LEU A 58 -6.45 2.42 11.80
N CYS A 59 -6.66 3.73 11.62
CA CYS A 59 -7.15 4.29 10.36
C CYS A 59 -6.13 4.16 9.22
N LEU A 60 -4.84 4.44 9.48
CA LEU A 60 -3.80 4.39 8.46
C LEU A 60 -3.53 2.98 7.93
N PRO A 61 -3.38 1.91 8.73
CA PRO A 61 -3.22 0.56 8.19
C PRO A 61 -4.41 0.11 7.34
N ILE A 62 -5.64 0.45 7.72
CA ILE A 62 -6.83 0.12 6.92
C ILE A 62 -6.80 0.89 5.59
N PHE A 63 -6.59 2.20 5.64
CA PHE A 63 -6.55 3.05 4.45
C PHE A 63 -5.42 2.63 3.49
N TYR A 64 -4.22 2.42 4.01
CA TYR A 64 -3.08 1.99 3.21
C TYR A 64 -3.25 0.55 2.70
N GLY A 65 -3.76 -0.37 3.52
CA GLY A 65 -3.99 -1.76 3.09
C GLY A 65 -5.01 -1.87 1.95
N VAL A 66 -6.13 -1.16 2.07
CA VAL A 66 -7.17 -1.12 1.02
C VAL A 66 -6.64 -0.43 -0.23
N SER A 67 -5.95 0.71 -0.11
CA SER A 67 -5.36 1.38 -1.27
C SER A 67 -4.28 0.51 -1.94
N GLY A 68 -3.44 -0.17 -1.17
CA GLY A 68 -2.44 -1.13 -1.66
C GLY A 68 -3.07 -2.26 -2.47
N TYR A 69 -4.22 -2.78 -2.05
CA TYR A 69 -4.97 -3.78 -2.82
C TYR A 69 -5.31 -3.28 -4.22
N PHE A 70 -5.94 -2.11 -4.31
CA PHE A 70 -6.38 -1.54 -5.58
C PHE A 70 -5.19 -1.14 -6.46
N ILE A 71 -4.16 -0.53 -5.88
CA ILE A 71 -2.92 -0.19 -6.58
C ILE A 71 -2.29 -1.45 -7.15
N GLY A 72 -2.24 -2.55 -6.39
CA GLY A 72 -1.70 -3.82 -6.87
C GLY A 72 -2.49 -4.36 -8.06
N ARG A 73 -3.83 -4.37 -7.97
CA ARG A 73 -4.65 -4.84 -9.09
C ARG A 73 -4.43 -4.00 -10.35
N ILE A 74 -4.36 -2.68 -10.20
CA ILE A 74 -4.12 -1.74 -11.31
C ILE A 74 -2.73 -1.98 -11.90
N ALA A 75 -1.69 -2.06 -11.07
CA ALA A 75 -0.31 -2.26 -11.50
C ALA A 75 -0.12 -3.60 -12.23
N ALA A 76 -0.71 -4.69 -11.72
CA ALA A 76 -0.71 -5.99 -12.39
C ALA A 76 -1.44 -5.94 -13.74
N GLY A 77 -2.59 -5.25 -13.80
CA GLY A 77 -3.32 -5.03 -15.06
C GLY A 77 -2.47 -4.28 -16.09
N LEU A 78 -1.86 -3.17 -15.70
CA LEU A 78 -0.95 -2.40 -16.55
C LEU A 78 0.23 -3.25 -17.03
N TYR A 79 0.82 -4.05 -16.15
CA TYR A 79 1.90 -4.97 -16.53
C TYR A 79 1.44 -5.97 -17.59
N ASN A 80 0.30 -6.64 -17.38
CA ASN A 80 -0.22 -7.65 -18.30
C ASN A 80 -0.54 -7.05 -19.68
N THR A 81 -1.09 -5.83 -19.71
CA THR A 81 -1.43 -5.12 -20.95
C THR A 81 -0.20 -4.62 -21.70
N LEU A 82 0.78 -4.03 -21.01
CA LEU A 82 1.90 -3.33 -21.65
C LEU A 82 3.13 -4.22 -21.90
N VAL A 83 3.41 -5.16 -20.99
CA VAL A 83 4.66 -5.92 -20.95
C VAL A 83 4.41 -7.42 -21.12
N GLY A 84 3.51 -7.96 -20.31
CA GLY A 84 3.31 -9.39 -20.13
C GLY A 84 2.91 -10.13 -21.40
N SER A 85 1.96 -9.56 -22.16
CA SER A 85 1.42 -10.17 -23.38
C SER A 85 2.36 -10.14 -24.59
N LYS A 86 3.24 -9.15 -24.71
CA LYS A 86 4.07 -8.95 -25.92
C LYS A 86 5.44 -9.59 -25.83
N LYS A 87 6.15 -9.38 -24.71
CA LYS A 87 7.55 -9.80 -24.55
C LYS A 87 7.83 -10.51 -23.23
N GLY A 88 7.03 -10.21 -22.19
CA GLY A 88 7.31 -10.65 -20.83
C GLY A 88 8.57 -9.99 -20.24
N LEU A 89 8.69 -10.01 -18.91
CA LEU A 89 9.87 -9.52 -18.20
C LEU A 89 10.85 -10.68 -17.98
N LYS A 90 12.08 -10.55 -18.47
CA LYS A 90 13.16 -11.50 -18.19
C LYS A 90 13.74 -11.20 -16.81
N VAL A 91 13.70 -12.18 -15.93
CA VAL A 91 14.18 -12.09 -14.55
C VAL A 91 15.26 -13.14 -14.33
N GLU A 92 16.35 -12.74 -13.68
CA GLU A 92 17.36 -13.66 -13.18
C GLU A 92 17.00 -14.09 -11.76
N VAL A 93 17.05 -15.40 -11.51
CA VAL A 93 16.84 -15.96 -10.17
C VAL A 93 18.21 -16.20 -9.58
N LEU A 94 18.62 -15.34 -8.65
CA LEU A 94 19.83 -15.52 -7.86
C LEU A 94 19.57 -16.64 -6.84
N ARG A 95 20.46 -17.63 -6.78
CA ARG A 95 20.39 -18.78 -5.87
C ARG A 95 21.28 -18.55 -4.67
#